data_AF-A4NWT4-F1
#
_entry.id   AF-A4NWT4-F1
#
_cell.length_a   1.000
_cell.length_b   1.000
_cell.length_c   1.000
_cell.angle_alpha   90.00
_cell.angle_beta   90.00
_cell.angle_gamma   90.00
#
_symmetry.space_group_name_H-M   'P 1'
#
loop_
_entity.id
_entity.type
_entity.pdbx_description
1 polymer ?
#
loop_
_entity_poly.entity_id
_entity_poly.type
_entity_poly.pdbx_seq_one_letter_code
_entity_poly.pdbx_strand_id
1 'polypeptide(L)'
;MSCYLESIKYTDQFLEKLNSQLVAQNEPYSVIYFSDHGLAHYEDSNGLSLHPNNLYKQDYEIPFIMFSSDSQKVEKIKTPQSAFNFVYGFADWMGIKEKHLQGVDFFHPEKQEIKVFDWNNVVNVKELADDPAKLPETVQ
;
A
#
# COMPACT_ATOMS: atom_id res chain seq x y z
N MET A 1 19.45 5.88 -1.32
CA MET A 1 18.76 4.58 -1.11
C MET A 1 18.67 4.16 0.36
N SER A 2 19.75 4.18 1.14
CA SER A 2 19.75 3.73 2.56
C SER A 2 18.67 4.40 3.44
N CYS A 3 18.45 5.72 3.31
CA CYS A 3 17.46 6.43 4.13
C CYS A 3 16.01 5.99 3.89
N TYR A 4 15.65 5.65 2.65
CA TYR A 4 14.29 5.22 2.34
C TYR A 4 13.99 3.83 2.92
N LEU A 5 14.94 2.90 2.80
CA LEU A 5 14.82 1.59 3.43
C LEU A 5 14.74 1.70 4.96
N GLU A 6 15.50 2.62 5.57
CA GLU A 6 15.35 2.91 7.00
C GLU A 6 13.96 3.48 7.34
N SER A 7 13.34 4.33 6.50
CA SER A 7 11.96 4.77 6.75
C SER A 7 10.93 3.64 6.70
N ILE A 8 11.12 2.65 5.81
CA ILE A 8 10.27 1.45 5.77
C ILE A 8 10.47 0.62 7.03
N LYS A 9 11.72 0.42 7.47
CA LYS A 9 12.05 -0.27 8.73
C LYS A 9 11.47 0.44 9.95
N TYR A 10 11.50 1.77 10.00
CA TYR A 10 10.87 2.52 11.09
C TYR A 10 9.35 2.42 11.07
N THR A 11 8.74 2.31 9.89
CA THR A 11 7.30 2.04 9.74
C THR A 11 6.95 0.65 10.28
N ASP A 12 7.75 -0.37 9.95
CA ASP A 12 7.60 -1.72 10.48
C ASP A 12 7.70 -1.75 12.02
N GLN A 13 8.72 -1.09 12.58
CA GLN A 13 8.88 -0.92 14.03
C GLN A 13 7.73 -0.14 14.69
N PHE A 14 7.14 0.82 13.99
CA PHE A 14 5.97 1.54 14.46
C PHE A 14 4.76 0.60 14.55
N LEU A 15 4.50 -0.20 13.51
CA LEU A 15 3.41 -1.17 13.50
C LEU A 15 3.59 -2.25 14.57
N GLU A 16 4.82 -2.71 14.81
CA GLU A 16 5.15 -3.64 15.90
C GLU A 16 4.81 -3.05 17.28
N LYS A 17 5.21 -1.80 17.53
CA LYS A 17 4.92 -1.10 18.79
C LYS A 17 3.42 -0.87 18.97
N LEU A 18 2.72 -0.44 17.92
CA LEU A 18 1.27 -0.26 17.92
C LEU A 18 0.58 -1.56 18.29
N ASN A 19 0.94 -2.67 17.61
CA ASN A 19 0.38 -3.99 17.90
C ASN A 19 0.65 -4.40 19.35
N SER A 20 1.88 -4.23 19.86
CA SER A 20 2.24 -4.56 21.24
C SER A 20 1.39 -3.78 22.26
N GLN A 21 1.12 -2.50 21.99
CA GLN A 21 0.28 -1.67 22.86
C GLN A 21 -1.19 -2.12 22.85
N LEU A 22 -1.72 -2.48 21.68
CA LEU A 22 -3.09 -2.98 21.51
C LEU A 22 -3.28 -4.33 22.19
N VAL A 23 -2.34 -5.27 22.03
CA VAL A 23 -2.34 -6.56 22.76
C VAL A 23 -2.38 -6.34 24.26
N ALA A 24 -1.59 -5.39 24.79
CA ALA A 24 -1.56 -5.10 26.21
C ALA A 24 -2.88 -4.55 26.78
N GLN A 25 -3.78 -4.03 25.94
CA GLN A 25 -5.11 -3.59 26.39
C GLN A 25 -6.04 -4.76 26.71
N ASN A 26 -5.74 -5.97 26.22
CA ASN A 26 -6.58 -7.16 26.37
C ASN A 26 -8.04 -6.95 25.89
N GLU A 27 -8.19 -6.18 24.81
CA GLU A 27 -9.48 -5.92 24.13
C GLU A 27 -9.39 -6.37 22.66
N PRO A 28 -10.50 -6.83 22.04
CA PRO A 28 -10.51 -7.13 20.61
C PRO A 28 -10.15 -5.91 19.77
N TYR A 29 -9.28 -6.10 18.77
CA TYR A 29 -8.90 -5.03 17.84
C TYR A 29 -8.65 -5.56 16.43
N SER A 30 -8.74 -4.64 15.48
CA SER A 30 -8.17 -4.83 14.14
C SER A 30 -7.57 -3.51 13.66
N VAL A 31 -6.53 -3.61 12.84
CA VAL A 31 -5.78 -2.48 12.29
C VAL A 31 -5.64 -2.69 10.79
N ILE A 32 -5.92 -1.62 10.05
CA ILE A 32 -5.57 -1.50 8.64
C ILE A 32 -4.52 -0.40 8.51
N TYR A 33 -3.43 -0.70 7.80
CA TYR A 33 -2.39 0.24 7.42
C TYR A 33 -2.23 0.24 5.91
N PHE A 34 -2.17 1.43 5.31
CA PHE A 34 -1.77 1.62 3.93
C PHE A 34 -1.11 2.99 3.75
N SER A 35 -0.23 3.11 2.75
CA SER A 35 0.38 4.39 2.38
C SER A 35 -0.57 5.21 1.52
N ASP A 36 -0.49 6.54 1.56
CA ASP A 36 -1.29 7.42 0.69
C ASP A 36 -0.80 7.39 -0.76
N HIS A 37 0.52 7.33 -0.96
CA HIS A 37 1.16 7.18 -2.27
C HIS A 37 2.46 6.37 -2.16
N GLY A 38 2.96 5.93 -3.32
CA GLY A 38 4.30 5.38 -3.48
C GLY A 38 5.31 6.48 -3.82
N LEU A 39 6.50 6.08 -4.28
CA LEU A 39 7.56 6.99 -4.71
C LEU A 39 8.28 6.39 -5.92
N ALA A 40 8.80 7.27 -6.77
CA ALA A 40 9.68 6.90 -7.87
C ALA A 40 11.02 7.65 -7.79
N HIS A 41 12.03 7.11 -8.46
CA HIS A 41 13.34 7.73 -8.59
C HIS A 41 13.24 9.06 -9.32
N TYR A 42 13.89 10.06 -8.75
CA TYR A 42 14.07 11.37 -9.33
C TYR A 42 15.56 11.70 -9.32
N GLU A 43 16.08 12.24 -10.42
CA GLU A 43 17.49 12.55 -10.56
C GLU A 43 17.65 14.00 -11.02
N ASP A 44 18.41 14.77 -10.24
CA ASP A 44 18.74 16.16 -10.55
C ASP A 44 20.24 16.44 -10.31
N SER A 45 20.64 17.72 -10.31
CA SER A 45 22.03 18.12 -10.08
C SER A 45 22.59 17.72 -8.70
N ASN A 46 21.73 17.37 -7.75
CA ASN A 46 22.07 16.89 -6.40
C ASN A 46 22.14 15.36 -6.31
N GLY A 47 21.85 14.66 -7.41
CA GLY A 47 21.91 13.20 -7.52
C GLY A 47 20.54 12.52 -7.44
N LEU A 48 20.56 11.22 -7.13
CA LEU A 48 19.39 10.35 -7.12
C LEU A 48 18.63 10.42 -5.77
N SER A 49 17.35 10.78 -5.84
CA SER A 49 16.39 10.78 -4.71
C SER A 49 15.12 10.01 -5.06
N LEU A 50 14.14 10.01 -4.14
CA LEU A 50 12.81 9.40 -4.33
C LEU A 50 11.75 10.47 -4.06
N HIS A 51 10.81 10.64 -4.97
CA HIS A 51 9.74 11.64 -4.89
C HIS A 51 8.40 11.05 -5.33
N PRO A 52 7.28 11.60 -4.83
CA PRO A 52 5.97 11.30 -5.41
C PRO A 52 5.91 11.85 -6.84
N ASN A 53 5.45 11.04 -7.77
CA ASN A 53 5.22 11.41 -9.15
C ASN A 53 3.90 10.76 -9.64
N ASN A 54 3.62 10.83 -10.93
CA ASN A 54 2.43 10.27 -11.58
C ASN A 54 2.77 9.47 -12.84
N LEU A 55 4.06 9.24 -13.11
CA LEU A 55 4.56 8.66 -14.36
C LEU A 55 4.80 7.15 -14.23
N TYR A 56 5.06 6.67 -13.01
CA TYR A 56 5.53 5.32 -12.78
C TYR A 56 4.51 4.49 -12.00
N LYS A 57 4.49 3.19 -12.25
CA LYS A 57 3.61 2.27 -11.49
C LYS A 57 3.89 2.33 -9.99
N GLN A 58 5.16 2.50 -9.61
CA GLN A 58 5.65 2.57 -8.24
C GLN A 58 5.11 3.78 -7.46
N ASP A 59 4.61 4.82 -8.13
CA ASP A 59 3.90 5.93 -7.47
C ASP A 59 2.54 5.50 -6.89
N TYR A 60 1.98 4.40 -7.39
CA TYR A 60 0.66 3.88 -7.02
C TYR A 60 0.70 2.51 -6.33
N GLU A 61 1.84 1.80 -6.38
CA GLU A 61 2.04 0.53 -5.70
C GLU A 61 2.38 0.75 -4.22
N ILE A 62 1.33 0.80 -3.39
CA ILE A 62 1.42 1.02 -1.94
C ILE A 62 1.33 -0.28 -1.13
N PRO A 63 1.92 -0.35 0.08
CA PRO A 63 1.64 -1.43 1.00
C PRO A 63 0.19 -1.35 1.51
N PHE A 64 -0.44 -2.51 1.68
CA PHE A 64 -1.69 -2.66 2.41
C PHE A 64 -1.55 -3.83 3.39
N ILE A 65 -1.71 -3.56 4.68
CA ILE A 65 -1.53 -4.53 5.76
C ILE A 65 -2.77 -4.49 6.65
N MET A 66 -3.29 -5.67 6.98
CA MET A 66 -4.34 -5.82 7.98
C MET A 66 -3.93 -6.87 9.01
N PHE A 67 -4.15 -6.58 10.29
CA PHE A 67 -3.97 -7.53 11.38
C PHE A 67 -4.99 -7.28 12.49
N SER A 68 -5.25 -8.31 13.29
CA SER A 68 -6.24 -8.28 14.36
C SER A 68 -5.83 -9.16 15.54
N SER A 69 -6.46 -8.94 16.69
CA SER A 69 -6.22 -9.72 17.91
C SER A 69 -6.50 -11.22 17.75
N ASP A 70 -7.36 -11.60 16.80
CA ASP A 70 -7.75 -12.99 16.50
C ASP A 70 -7.05 -13.57 15.25
N SER A 71 -6.10 -12.85 14.65
CA SER A 71 -5.32 -13.31 13.50
C SER A 71 -4.48 -14.55 13.86
N GLN A 72 -4.73 -15.68 13.19
CA GLN A 72 -4.07 -16.96 13.46
C GLN A 72 -2.94 -17.31 12.48
N LYS A 73 -2.97 -16.70 11.29
CA LYS A 73 -2.02 -16.98 10.21
C LYS A 73 -1.77 -15.72 9.40
N VAL A 74 -0.62 -15.66 8.75
CA VAL A 74 -0.31 -14.62 7.77
C VAL A 74 -0.81 -15.08 6.40
N GLU A 75 -1.65 -14.26 5.78
CA GLU A 75 -2.07 -14.44 4.39
C GLU A 75 -1.37 -13.43 3.48
N LYS A 76 -0.86 -13.89 2.34
CA LYS A 76 -0.19 -13.03 1.34
C LYS A 76 -1.02 -12.99 0.07
N ILE A 77 -1.69 -11.86 -0.14
CA ILE A 77 -2.56 -11.64 -1.29
C ILE A 77 -1.74 -10.94 -2.36
N LYS A 78 -1.52 -11.64 -3.49
CA LYS A 78 -0.68 -11.15 -4.59
C LYS A 78 -1.49 -10.51 -5.72
N THR A 79 -2.81 -10.72 -5.73
CA THR A 79 -3.69 -10.10 -6.72
C THR A 79 -3.83 -8.62 -6.37
N PRO A 80 -3.49 -7.69 -7.28
CA PRO A 80 -3.58 -6.27 -6.98
C PRO A 80 -5.03 -5.80 -6.82
N GLN A 81 -5.22 -4.74 -6.02
CA GLN A 81 -6.51 -4.13 -5.74
C GLN A 81 -6.47 -2.63 -6.02
N SER A 82 -7.57 -2.07 -6.53
CA SER A 82 -7.71 -0.63 -6.71
C SER A 82 -8.17 0.03 -5.42
N ALA A 83 -7.51 1.13 -5.02
CA ALA A 83 -7.96 1.96 -3.90
C ALA A 83 -9.35 2.58 -4.13
N PHE A 84 -9.83 2.68 -5.38
CA PHE A 84 -11.21 3.09 -5.65
C PHE A 84 -12.25 2.13 -5.05
N ASN A 85 -11.87 0.87 -4.83
CA ASN A 85 -12.73 -0.13 -4.21
C ASN A 85 -12.64 -0.12 -2.67
N PHE A 86 -11.78 0.72 -2.07
CA PHE A 86 -11.54 0.72 -0.63
C PHE A 86 -12.81 0.97 0.18
N VAL A 87 -13.75 1.76 -0.35
CA VAL A 87 -15.03 2.03 0.34
C VAL A 87 -15.83 0.75 0.60
N TYR A 88 -15.76 -0.25 -0.28
CA TYR A 88 -16.42 -1.54 -0.09
C TYR A 88 -15.76 -2.33 1.04
N GLY A 89 -14.42 -2.43 1.00
CA GLY A 89 -13.65 -3.10 2.05
C GLY A 89 -13.78 -2.43 3.41
N PHE A 90 -13.81 -1.11 3.45
CA PHE A 90 -14.02 -0.36 4.68
C PHE A 90 -15.41 -0.58 5.26
N ALA A 91 -16.45 -0.61 4.43
CA ALA A 91 -17.81 -0.93 4.87
C ALA A 91 -17.89 -2.36 5.44
N ASP A 92 -17.31 -3.34 4.73
CA ASP A 92 -17.26 -4.73 5.17
C ASP A 92 -16.48 -4.87 6.49
N TRP A 93 -15.33 -4.20 6.61
CA TRP A 93 -14.50 -4.19 7.81
C TRP A 93 -15.25 -3.64 9.03
N MET A 94 -16.07 -2.61 8.83
CA MET A 94 -16.90 -2.00 9.88
C MET A 94 -18.21 -2.76 10.13
N GLY A 95 -18.48 -3.85 9.40
CA GLY A 95 -19.72 -4.61 9.50
C GLY A 95 -20.96 -3.86 8.99
N ILE A 96 -20.78 -2.84 8.14
CA ILE A 96 -21.86 -2.02 7.60
C ILE A 96 -22.59 -2.81 6.51
N LYS A 97 -23.90 -3.00 6.71
CA LYS A 97 -24.77 -3.68 5.75
C LYS A 97 -25.66 -2.66 5.04
N GLU A 98 -25.14 -2.11 3.95
CA GLU A 98 -25.90 -1.21 3.08
C GLU A 98 -25.75 -1.63 1.62
N LYS A 99 -26.87 -1.74 0.91
CA LYS A 99 -26.93 -2.33 -0.45
C LYS A 99 -26.02 -1.65 -1.48
N HIS A 100 -25.74 -0.36 -1.31
CA HIS A 100 -24.88 0.40 -2.22
C HIS A 100 -23.38 0.26 -1.90
N LEU A 101 -23.04 -0.34 -0.76
CA LEU A 101 -21.68 -0.56 -0.29
C LEU A 101 -21.26 -2.04 -0.37
N GLN A 102 -22.01 -2.87 -1.10
CA GLN A 102 -21.74 -4.31 -1.30
C GLN A 102 -21.32 -4.59 -2.75
N GLY A 103 -20.22 -3.98 -3.17
CA GLY A 103 -19.76 -4.00 -4.57
C GLY A 103 -18.80 -5.14 -4.89
N VAL A 104 -17.61 -5.13 -4.29
CA VAL A 104 -16.54 -6.12 -4.54
C VAL A 104 -15.96 -6.61 -3.22
N ASP A 105 -15.45 -7.83 -3.20
CA ASP A 105 -14.58 -8.27 -2.09
C ASP A 105 -13.25 -7.54 -2.19
N PHE A 106 -13.08 -6.53 -1.33
CA PHE A 106 -11.87 -5.72 -1.33
C PHE A 106 -10.66 -6.52 -0.85
N PHE A 107 -10.85 -7.39 0.14
CA PHE A 107 -9.79 -8.12 0.81
C PHE A 107 -9.35 -9.34 0.03
N HIS A 108 -10.21 -9.96 -0.78
CA HIS A 108 -9.85 -11.06 -1.70
C HIS A 108 -10.16 -10.68 -3.16
N PRO A 109 -9.36 -9.78 -3.76
CA PRO A 109 -9.59 -9.32 -5.12
C PRO A 109 -9.46 -10.45 -6.14
N GLU A 110 -10.38 -10.43 -7.11
CA GLU A 110 -10.21 -11.13 -8.38
C GLU A 110 -9.35 -10.30 -9.36
N LYS A 111 -8.91 -10.94 -10.45
CA LYS A 111 -8.14 -10.26 -11.49
C LYS A 111 -9.00 -9.19 -12.17
N GLN A 112 -8.57 -7.94 -12.10
CA GLN A 112 -9.27 -6.79 -12.65
C GLN A 112 -8.32 -5.86 -13.42
N GLU A 113 -8.90 -4.97 -14.23
CA GLU A 113 -8.15 -3.81 -14.72
C GLU A 113 -8.06 -2.76 -13.63
N ILE A 114 -6.85 -2.25 -13.38
CA ILE A 114 -6.62 -1.22 -12.37
C ILE A 114 -6.38 0.10 -13.06
N LYS A 115 -7.15 1.10 -12.64
CA LYS A 115 -7.01 2.47 -13.09
C LYS A 115 -6.54 3.37 -11.96
N VAL A 116 -5.76 4.37 -12.32
CA VAL A 116 -5.19 5.37 -11.41
C VAL A 116 -5.36 6.76 -12.01
N PHE A 117 -5.32 7.80 -11.18
CA PHE A 117 -5.34 9.18 -11.64
C PHE A 117 -3.91 9.70 -11.81
N ASP A 118 -3.51 10.01 -13.04
CA ASP A 118 -2.17 10.50 -13.41
C ASP A 118 -2.01 12.02 -13.23
N TRP A 119 -2.81 12.61 -12.34
CA TRP A 119 -2.95 14.06 -12.12
C TRP A 119 -3.61 14.83 -13.28
N ASN A 120 -3.96 14.17 -14.39
CA ASN A 120 -4.71 14.77 -15.49
C ASN A 120 -5.93 13.93 -15.91
N ASN A 121 -5.77 12.62 -16.01
CA ASN A 121 -6.72 11.64 -16.52
C ASN A 121 -6.74 10.38 -15.65
N VAL A 122 -7.81 9.60 -15.81
CA VAL A 122 -7.87 8.24 -15.26
C VAL A 122 -7.33 7.26 -16.31
N VAL A 123 -6.15 6.71 -16.06
CA VAL A 123 -5.40 5.84 -16.99
C VAL A 123 -5.31 4.42 -16.45
N ASN A 124 -5.03 3.44 -17.31
CA ASN A 124 -4.75 2.09 -16.85
C ASN A 124 -3.33 2.06 -16.26
N VAL A 125 -3.15 1.47 -15.07
CA VAL A 125 -1.81 1.41 -14.42
C VAL A 125 -0.77 0.72 -15.31
N LYS A 126 -1.20 -0.17 -16.21
CA LYS A 126 -0.31 -0.85 -17.17
C LYS A 126 0.27 0.08 -18.24
N GLU A 127 -0.32 1.25 -18.45
CA GLU A 127 0.15 2.26 -19.41
C GLU A 127 1.27 3.12 -18.83
N LEU A 128 1.45 3.13 -17.51
CA LEU A 128 2.53 3.84 -16.82
C LEU A 128 3.87 3.14 -17.01
N ALA A 129 4.95 3.92 -16.92
CA ALA A 129 6.31 3.40 -17.01
C ALA A 129 6.66 2.57 -15.75
N ASP A 130 7.62 1.67 -15.87
CA ASP A 130 8.21 0.99 -14.72
C ASP A 130 9.42 1.78 -14.21
N ASP A 131 9.49 1.97 -12.89
CA ASP A 131 10.67 2.46 -12.18
C ASP A 131 11.23 1.34 -11.28
N PRO A 132 12.03 0.42 -11.83
CA PRO A 132 12.56 -0.70 -11.06
C PRO A 132 13.56 -0.23 -10.01
N ALA A 133 13.69 -1.02 -8.93
CA ALA A 133 14.70 -0.78 -7.91
C ALA A 133 16.11 -0.68 -8.51
N LYS A 134 16.78 0.44 -8.27
CA LYS A 134 18.17 0.64 -8.69
C LYS A 134 19.11 -0.02 -7.66
N LEU A 135 19.92 -0.96 -8.12
CA LEU A 135 20.96 -1.57 -7.28
C LEU A 135 22.04 -0.53 -6.98
N PRO A 136 22.67 -0.56 -5.79
CA PRO A 136 23.84 0.25 -5.53
C PRO A 136 24.91 -0.08 -6.58
N GLU A 137 25.58 0.95 -7.11
CA GLU A 137 26.72 0.76 -8.01
C GLU A 137 27.73 -0.17 -7.32
N THR A 138 28.15 -1.22 -8.03
CA THR A 138 29.26 -2.05 -7.57
C THR A 138 30.48 -1.16 -7.46
N VAL A 139 30.98 -0.97 -6.24
CA VAL A 139 32.26 -0.31 -6.00
C VAL A 139 33.33 -1.11 -6.74
N GLN A 140 33.87 -0.54 -7.82
CA GLN A 140 35.07 -1.06 -8.49
C GLN A 140 36.31 -0.76 -7.66
#